data_AF-L1NKE3-F1
#
_entry.id   AF-L1NKE3-F1
#
_cell.length_a   1.000
_cell.length_b   1.000
_cell.length_c   1.000
_cell.angle_alpha   90.00
_cell.angle_beta   90.00
_cell.angle_gamma   90.00
#
_symmetry.space_group_name_H-M   'P 1'
#
loop_
_entity.id
_entity.type
_entity.pdbx_description
1 polymer ?
#
loop_
_entity_poly.entity_id
_entity_poly.type
_entity_poly.pdbx_seq_one_letter_code
_entity_poly.pdbx_strand_id
1 'polypeptide(L)'
;MQSINTKILFIIAPLMYAFSIFVDVFTYHLKYNLHDAKNYRYLFSLINVFQYSARGFILVFVPIMAYYTESIKDETLIWEMIGLAHLLVILFIFPLYHREYSLFLSKFIITRLNQLLGKKEYKKDFVVNLNPITTVEKQWHKSDFLFFAFSLSAFLVYGFSMTFLYYIAYYYPQRALTLSSYSQILNMFGAMCILLFLDPRIMVSIDNGKGLKELNILTTSRIVAHFILIVILMVIVWN
;
A
#
# COMPACT_ATOMS: atom_id res chain seq x y z
N MET A 1 21.53 1.46 -27.60
CA MET A 1 21.05 0.07 -27.37
C MET A 1 20.25 0.05 -26.07
N GLN A 2 18.91 0.12 -26.14
CA GLN A 2 18.06 -0.22 -24.99
C GLN A 2 18.14 -1.74 -24.80
N SER A 3 18.83 -2.20 -23.76
CA SER A 3 18.95 -3.63 -23.46
C SER A 3 17.60 -4.23 -23.06
N ILE A 4 17.42 -5.55 -23.24
CA ILE A 4 16.25 -6.29 -22.74
C ILE A 4 16.01 -6.03 -21.25
N ASN A 5 17.08 -5.81 -20.47
CA ASN A 5 17.00 -5.49 -19.04
C ASN A 5 16.26 -4.18 -18.78
N THR A 6 16.41 -3.18 -19.65
CA THR A 6 15.69 -1.90 -19.52
C THR A 6 14.19 -2.14 -19.65
N LYS A 7 13.72 -2.85 -20.69
CA LYS A 7 12.28 -3.13 -20.85
C LYS A 7 11.67 -3.91 -19.68
N ILE A 8 12.44 -4.80 -19.06
CA ILE A 8 11.99 -5.57 -17.88
C ILE A 8 11.88 -4.65 -16.66
N LEU A 9 12.89 -3.80 -16.40
CA LEU A 9 12.89 -2.89 -15.25
C LEU A 9 11.76 -1.85 -15.32
N PHE A 10 11.37 -1.42 -16.52
CA PHE A 10 10.22 -0.55 -16.76
C PHE A 10 8.92 -1.10 -16.15
N ILE A 11 8.71 -2.41 -16.19
CA ILE A 11 7.50 -3.06 -15.65
C ILE A 11 7.70 -3.42 -14.17
N ILE A 12 8.91 -3.87 -13.80
CA ILE A 12 9.21 -4.29 -12.43
C ILE A 12 9.01 -3.15 -11.44
N ALA A 13 9.52 -1.94 -11.70
CA ALA A 13 9.40 -0.84 -10.75
C ALA A 13 7.93 -0.53 -10.39
N PRO A 14 7.04 -0.25 -11.36
CA PRO A 14 5.62 -0.05 -11.12
C PRO A 14 4.95 -1.20 -10.36
N LEU A 15 5.29 -2.46 -10.70
CA LEU A 15 4.79 -3.63 -9.98
C LEU A 15 5.24 -3.65 -8.52
N MET A 16 6.51 -3.38 -8.25
CA MET A 16 7.04 -3.36 -6.88
C MET A 16 6.38 -2.27 -6.04
N TYR A 17 6.17 -1.08 -6.61
CA TYR A 17 5.39 -0.04 -5.93
C TYR A 17 3.96 -0.51 -5.64
N ALA A 18 3.27 -1.07 -6.63
CA ALA A 18 1.93 -1.58 -6.46
C ALA A 18 1.83 -2.69 -5.40
N PHE A 19 2.79 -3.63 -5.38
CA PHE A 19 2.87 -4.67 -4.36
C PHE A 19 3.12 -4.09 -2.96
N SER A 20 3.97 -3.07 -2.82
CA SER A 20 4.16 -2.40 -1.53
C SER A 20 2.85 -1.86 -0.97
N ILE A 21 2.10 -1.09 -1.77
CA ILE A 21 0.84 -0.49 -1.31
C ILE A 21 -0.21 -1.58 -1.08
N PHE A 22 -0.23 -2.61 -1.92
CA PHE A 22 -1.09 -3.77 -1.74
C PHE A 22 -0.86 -4.44 -0.39
N VAL A 23 0.40 -4.73 -0.04
CA VAL A 23 0.75 -5.33 1.26
C VAL A 23 0.32 -4.44 2.43
N ASP A 24 0.56 -3.13 2.34
CA ASP A 24 0.15 -2.17 3.37
C ASP A 24 -1.38 -2.19 3.59
N VAL A 25 -2.19 -2.16 2.52
CA VAL A 25 -3.65 -2.18 2.63
C VAL A 25 -4.14 -3.56 3.05
N PHE A 26 -3.60 -4.62 2.47
CA PHE A 26 -4.01 -5.99 2.76
C PHE A 26 -3.71 -6.40 4.20
N THR A 27 -2.71 -5.78 4.84
CA THR A 27 -2.44 -5.97 6.27
C THR A 27 -3.66 -5.63 7.14
N TYR A 28 -4.44 -4.60 6.81
CA TYR A 28 -5.67 -4.29 7.55
C TYR A 28 -6.76 -5.35 7.31
N HIS A 29 -6.86 -5.87 6.08
CA HIS A 29 -7.76 -6.99 5.75
C HIS A 29 -7.38 -8.26 6.51
N LEU A 30 -6.09 -8.57 6.61
CA LEU A 30 -5.57 -9.69 7.41
C LEU A 30 -5.96 -9.53 8.89
N LYS A 31 -5.71 -8.36 9.48
CA LYS A 31 -6.05 -8.06 10.88
C LYS A 31 -7.56 -8.18 11.12
N TYR A 32 -8.38 -7.71 10.19
CA TYR A 32 -9.84 -7.80 10.26
C TYR A 32 -10.37 -9.23 10.14
N ASN A 33 -9.81 -10.02 9.22
CA ASN A 33 -10.28 -11.38 8.93
C ASN A 33 -9.88 -12.41 10.00
N LEU A 34 -8.99 -12.04 10.93
CA LEU A 34 -8.45 -12.92 11.95
C LEU A 34 -9.30 -12.97 13.21
N HIS A 35 -9.72 -14.17 13.58
CA HIS A 35 -10.50 -14.43 14.80
C HIS A 35 -10.07 -15.76 15.45
N ASP A 36 -8.78 -15.88 15.76
CA ASP A 36 -8.25 -17.02 16.53
C ASP A 36 -7.82 -16.57 17.93
N ALA A 37 -8.68 -16.84 18.92
CA ALA A 37 -8.43 -16.52 20.32
C ALA A 37 -7.28 -17.31 20.94
N LYS A 38 -6.88 -18.46 20.37
CA LYS A 38 -5.83 -19.31 20.94
C LYS A 38 -4.43 -18.84 20.56
N ASN A 39 -4.23 -18.41 19.31
CA ASN A 39 -2.90 -18.08 18.77
C ASN A 39 -2.75 -16.62 18.31
N TYR A 40 -3.59 -15.72 18.82
CA TYR A 40 -3.66 -14.32 18.37
C TYR A 40 -2.29 -13.63 18.31
N ARG A 41 -1.47 -13.75 19.36
CA ARG A 41 -0.13 -13.13 19.42
C ARG A 41 0.82 -13.60 18.32
N TYR A 42 0.76 -14.90 18.03
CA TYR A 42 1.60 -15.51 17.00
C TYR A 42 1.17 -15.06 15.60
N LEU A 43 -0.14 -15.06 15.35
CA LEU A 43 -0.72 -14.55 14.10
C LEU A 43 -0.37 -13.08 13.88
N PHE A 44 -0.48 -12.26 14.93
CA PHE A 44 -0.10 -10.85 14.88
C PHE A 44 1.38 -10.66 14.52
N SER A 45 2.28 -11.51 15.05
CA SER A 45 3.69 -11.49 14.67
C SER A 45 3.89 -11.81 13.18
N LEU A 46 3.19 -12.81 12.63
CA LEU A 46 3.27 -13.14 11.20
C LEU A 46 2.74 -12.00 10.32
N ILE A 47 1.63 -11.36 10.71
CA ILE A 47 1.09 -10.19 10.02
C ILE A 47 2.10 -9.04 10.02
N ASN A 48 2.76 -8.78 11.16
CA ASN A 48 3.74 -7.70 11.22
C ASN A 48 4.92 -7.98 10.30
N VAL A 49 5.39 -9.23 10.22
CA VAL A 49 6.43 -9.59 9.23
C VAL A 49 5.94 -9.34 7.80
N PHE A 50 4.70 -9.72 7.49
CA PHE A 50 4.10 -9.42 6.19
C PHE A 50 4.04 -7.91 5.93
N GLN A 51 3.60 -7.11 6.90
CA GLN A 51 3.55 -5.65 6.81
C GLN A 51 4.95 -5.06 6.54
N TYR A 52 5.98 -5.51 7.26
CA TYR A 52 7.35 -5.05 7.04
C TYR A 52 7.90 -5.43 5.67
N SER A 53 7.41 -6.51 5.06
CA SER A 53 7.80 -6.90 3.70
C SER A 53 7.43 -5.84 2.65
N ALA A 54 6.44 -4.97 2.91
CA ALA A 54 6.10 -3.83 2.04
C ALA A 54 7.33 -2.98 1.70
N ARG A 55 8.20 -2.73 2.70
CA ARG A 55 9.43 -1.94 2.53
C ARG A 55 10.45 -2.61 1.62
N GLY A 56 10.47 -3.95 1.58
CA GLY A 56 11.32 -4.70 0.66
C GLY A 56 10.98 -4.39 -0.81
N PHE A 57 9.70 -4.23 -1.15
CA PHE A 57 9.32 -3.84 -2.50
C PHE A 57 9.72 -2.40 -2.85
N ILE A 58 9.59 -1.46 -1.90
CA ILE A 58 10.08 -0.08 -2.09
C ILE A 58 11.59 -0.04 -2.30
N LEU A 59 12.35 -0.89 -1.61
CA LEU A 59 13.81 -1.00 -1.77
C LEU A 59 14.21 -1.43 -3.19
N VAL A 60 13.33 -2.13 -3.93
CA VAL A 60 13.54 -2.46 -5.34
C VAL A 60 13.05 -1.33 -6.26
N PHE A 61 11.90 -0.73 -5.96
CA PHE A 61 11.32 0.35 -6.76
C PHE A 61 12.24 1.59 -6.84
N VAL A 62 12.74 2.07 -5.69
CA VAL A 62 13.49 3.33 -5.59
C VAL A 62 14.76 3.33 -6.45
N PRO A 63 15.65 2.32 -6.37
CA PRO A 63 16.86 2.28 -7.21
C PRO A 63 16.55 2.20 -8.71
N ILE A 64 15.49 1.50 -9.10
CA ILE A 64 15.09 1.42 -10.51
C ILE A 64 14.62 2.79 -10.99
N MET A 65 13.77 3.48 -10.24
CA MET A 65 13.36 4.84 -10.59
C MET A 65 14.55 5.79 -10.68
N ALA A 66 15.47 5.74 -9.72
CA ALA A 66 16.69 6.55 -9.75
C ALA A 66 17.54 6.27 -10.99
N TYR A 67 17.72 4.99 -11.37
CA TYR A 67 18.43 4.62 -12.60
C TYR A 67 17.76 5.21 -13.86
N TYR A 68 16.42 5.17 -13.94
CA TYR A 68 15.70 5.78 -15.06
C TYR A 68 15.86 7.30 -15.09
N THR A 69 15.75 7.96 -13.93
CA THR A 69 15.90 9.41 -13.82
C THR A 69 17.32 9.89 -14.11
N GLU A 70 18.35 9.18 -13.64
CA GLU A 70 19.74 9.65 -13.72
C GLU A 70 20.53 9.11 -14.91
N SER A 71 20.28 7.87 -15.34
CA SER A 71 21.06 7.21 -16.39
C SER A 71 20.35 7.22 -17.74
N ILE A 72 19.06 6.88 -17.77
CA ILE A 72 18.29 6.83 -19.03
C ILE A 72 17.85 8.23 -19.46
N LYS A 73 17.39 9.05 -18.50
CA LYS A 73 16.97 10.45 -18.71
C LYS A 73 15.91 10.60 -19.80
N ASP A 74 14.91 9.72 -19.77
CA ASP A 74 13.74 9.79 -20.65
C ASP A 74 12.50 10.16 -19.83
N GLU A 75 12.03 11.39 -20.03
CA GLU A 75 10.88 11.96 -19.33
C GLU A 75 9.59 11.16 -19.58
N THR A 76 9.36 10.76 -20.83
CA THR A 76 8.16 10.01 -21.22
C THR A 76 8.14 8.66 -20.52
N LEU A 77 9.27 7.95 -20.46
CA LEU A 77 9.35 6.69 -19.75
C LEU A 77 9.11 6.84 -18.24
N ILE A 78 9.67 7.88 -17.60
CA ILE A 78 9.44 8.14 -16.17
C ILE A 78 7.96 8.43 -15.91
N TRP A 79 7.33 9.24 -16.77
CA TRP A 79 5.91 9.54 -16.71
C TRP A 79 5.04 8.28 -16.86
N GLU A 80 5.32 7.45 -17.86
CA GLU A 80 4.61 6.18 -18.09
C GLU A 80 4.77 5.23 -16.90
N MET A 81 5.97 5.13 -16.31
CA MET A 81 6.22 4.31 -15.13
C MET A 81 5.41 4.78 -13.93
N ILE A 82 5.35 6.09 -13.67
CA ILE A 82 4.54 6.66 -12.58
C ILE A 82 3.06 6.40 -12.82
N GLY A 83 2.56 6.64 -14.03
CA GLY A 83 1.17 6.37 -14.41
C GLY A 83 0.80 4.89 -14.22
N LEU A 84 1.66 3.99 -14.73
CA LEU A 84 1.49 2.54 -14.60
C LEU A 84 1.51 2.09 -13.13
N ALA A 85 2.38 2.69 -12.30
CA ALA A 85 2.47 2.35 -10.88
C ALA A 85 1.14 2.65 -10.17
N HIS A 86 0.56 3.83 -10.38
CA HIS A 86 -0.72 4.20 -9.77
C HIS A 86 -1.88 3.37 -10.33
N LEU A 87 -1.88 3.05 -11.62
CA LEU A 87 -2.89 2.19 -12.23
C LEU A 87 -2.86 0.77 -11.64
N LEU A 88 -1.67 0.18 -11.51
CA LEU A 88 -1.48 -1.16 -10.92
C LEU A 88 -1.89 -1.19 -9.44
N VAL A 89 -1.64 -0.12 -8.68
CA VAL A 89 -2.12 0.00 -7.30
C VAL A 89 -3.65 -0.14 -7.25
N ILE A 90 -4.37 0.59 -8.11
CA ILE A 90 -5.84 0.53 -8.15
C ILE A 90 -6.27 -0.90 -8.53
N LEU A 91 -5.66 -1.49 -9.56
CA LEU A 91 -5.96 -2.85 -10.03
C LEU A 91 -5.77 -3.89 -8.92
N PHE A 92 -4.71 -3.78 -8.11
CA PHE A 92 -4.40 -4.75 -7.07
C PHE A 92 -5.27 -4.61 -5.84
N ILE A 93 -5.65 -3.38 -5.48
CA ILE A 93 -6.46 -3.10 -4.30
C ILE A 93 -7.94 -3.35 -4.57
N PHE A 94 -8.43 -3.10 -5.79
CA PHE A 94 -9.85 -3.22 -6.13
C PHE A 94 -10.47 -4.58 -5.78
N PRO A 95 -9.82 -5.74 -6.05
CA PRO A 95 -10.34 -7.05 -5.64
C PRO A 95 -10.54 -7.23 -4.13
N LEU A 96 -9.90 -6.41 -3.29
CA LEU A 96 -10.03 -6.52 -1.82
C LEU A 96 -11.42 -6.18 -1.29
N TYR A 97 -12.28 -5.51 -2.08
CA TYR A 97 -13.69 -5.35 -1.73
C TYR A 97 -14.45 -6.69 -1.75
N HIS A 98 -14.00 -7.66 -2.55
CA HIS A 98 -14.62 -8.97 -2.59
C HIS A 98 -14.17 -9.80 -1.39
N ARG A 99 -15.13 -10.08 -0.51
CA ARG A 99 -14.89 -10.85 0.72
C ARG A 99 -14.25 -12.21 0.45
N GLU A 100 -14.78 -12.96 -0.51
CA GLU A 100 -14.28 -14.30 -0.84
C GLU A 100 -12.80 -14.24 -1.25
N TYR A 101 -12.44 -13.24 -2.05
CA TYR A 101 -11.06 -12.98 -2.45
C TYR A 101 -10.19 -12.61 -1.24
N SER A 102 -10.63 -11.65 -0.41
CA SER A 102 -9.90 -11.22 0.79
C SER A 102 -9.68 -12.37 1.78
N LEU A 103 -10.69 -13.21 2.03
CA LEU A 103 -10.59 -14.37 2.91
C LEU A 103 -9.68 -15.48 2.33
N PHE A 104 -9.87 -15.81 1.04
CA PHE A 104 -9.03 -16.77 0.34
C PHE A 104 -7.56 -16.37 0.43
N LEU A 105 -7.27 -15.11 0.10
CA LEU A 105 -5.91 -14.59 0.13
C LEU A 105 -5.37 -14.52 1.55
N SER A 106 -6.21 -14.21 2.55
CA SER A 106 -5.80 -14.17 3.95
C SER A 106 -5.33 -15.54 4.40
N LYS A 107 -6.12 -16.59 4.10
CA LYS A 107 -5.76 -17.98 4.37
C LYS A 107 -4.46 -18.35 3.67
N PHE A 108 -4.35 -18.01 2.38
CA PHE A 108 -3.17 -18.31 1.58
C PHE A 108 -1.90 -17.68 2.17
N ILE A 109 -1.90 -16.37 2.41
CA ILE A 109 -0.74 -15.62 2.91
C ILE A 109 -0.32 -16.11 4.29
N ILE A 110 -1.25 -16.22 5.25
CA ILE A 110 -0.89 -16.66 6.61
C ILE A 110 -0.35 -18.09 6.59
N THR A 111 -0.94 -18.99 5.79
CA THR A 111 -0.45 -20.37 5.65
C THR A 111 0.98 -20.39 5.10
N ARG A 112 1.27 -19.58 4.07
CA ARG A 112 2.62 -19.49 3.48
C ARG A 112 3.63 -18.89 4.45
N LEU A 113 3.26 -17.82 5.16
CA LEU A 113 4.11 -17.22 6.18
C LEU A 113 4.41 -18.19 7.31
N ASN A 114 3.40 -18.94 7.77
CA ASN A 114 3.56 -19.96 8.81
C ASN A 114 4.47 -21.11 8.35
N GLN A 115 4.37 -21.55 7.08
CA GLN A 115 5.27 -22.57 6.52
C GLN A 115 6.73 -22.12 6.53
N LEU A 116 6.98 -20.88 6.10
CA LEU A 116 8.32 -20.31 5.99
C LEU A 116 8.91 -19.97 7.37
N LEU A 117 8.20 -19.16 8.14
CA LEU A 117 8.71 -18.50 9.35
C LEU A 117 8.20 -19.11 10.65
N GLY A 118 7.27 -20.05 10.58
CA GLY A 118 6.59 -20.52 11.78
C GLY A 118 7.42 -21.40 12.69
N LYS A 119 7.03 -21.47 13.97
CA LYS A 119 7.68 -22.40 14.92
C LYS A 119 7.30 -23.83 14.57
N LYS A 120 8.21 -24.78 14.82
CA LYS A 120 8.04 -26.22 14.48
C LYS A 120 6.69 -26.79 14.96
N GLU A 121 6.25 -26.40 16.15
CA GLU A 121 4.98 -26.81 16.78
C GLU A 121 3.74 -26.39 15.96
N TYR A 122 3.79 -25.21 15.32
CA TYR A 122 2.67 -24.67 14.54
C TYR A 122 2.79 -24.95 13.05
N LYS A 123 3.80 -25.69 12.56
CA LYS A 123 3.95 -25.92 11.10
C LYS A 123 2.99 -26.98 10.54
N LYS A 124 2.60 -27.98 11.33
CA LYS A 124 1.84 -29.15 10.85
C LYS A 124 0.32 -29.02 11.02
N ASP A 125 -0.16 -28.51 12.15
CA ASP A 125 -1.60 -28.49 12.49
C ASP A 125 -2.19 -27.07 12.55
N PHE A 126 -1.69 -26.17 11.71
CA PHE A 126 -2.10 -24.78 11.70
C PHE A 126 -3.48 -24.59 11.07
N VAL A 127 -4.49 -24.36 11.91
CA VAL A 127 -5.84 -24.02 11.47
C VAL A 127 -6.07 -22.55 11.77
N VAL A 128 -6.17 -21.73 10.71
CA VAL A 128 -6.59 -20.34 10.84
C VAL A 128 -8.11 -20.29 10.86
N ASN A 129 -8.67 -19.85 11.97
CA ASN A 129 -10.10 -19.54 12.01
C ASN A 129 -10.30 -18.12 11.46
N LEU A 130 -10.72 -18.06 10.19
CA LEU A 130 -11.09 -16.82 9.55
C LEU A 130 -12.59 -16.65 9.68
N ASN A 131 -13.03 -15.58 10.33
CA ASN A 131 -14.43 -15.19 10.31
C ASN A 131 -14.51 -13.70 10.63
N PRO A 132 -15.19 -12.91 9.78
CA PRO A 132 -15.87 -11.79 10.37
C PRO A 132 -17.28 -11.61 9.79
N ILE A 133 -18.28 -11.62 10.69
CA ILE A 133 -19.44 -10.75 10.55
C ILE A 133 -19.68 -10.17 11.93
N THR A 134 -19.74 -8.84 12.02
CA THR A 134 -20.88 -8.20 12.68
C THR A 134 -21.13 -6.79 12.13
N THR A 135 -22.39 -6.59 11.73
CA THR A 135 -23.03 -5.32 11.34
C THR A 135 -22.40 -4.52 10.19
N VAL A 136 -23.04 -4.57 9.03
CA VAL A 136 -22.85 -3.57 7.97
C VAL A 136 -23.57 -2.29 8.40
N GLU A 137 -22.85 -1.36 9.02
CA GLU A 137 -23.35 0.00 9.17
C GLU A 137 -23.34 0.68 7.79
N LYS A 138 -24.53 0.89 7.21
CA LYS A 138 -24.68 1.54 5.91
C LYS A 138 -24.67 3.06 5.98
N GLN A 139 -24.94 3.63 7.15
CA GLN A 139 -25.10 5.07 7.31
C GLN A 139 -23.75 5.74 7.60
N TRP A 140 -23.43 6.79 6.83
CA TRP A 140 -22.23 7.60 7.05
C TRP A 140 -22.50 8.65 8.12
N HIS A 141 -21.61 8.73 9.09
CA HIS A 141 -21.61 9.81 10.07
C HIS A 141 -20.56 10.86 9.72
N LYS A 142 -20.65 12.04 10.36
CA LYS A 142 -19.65 13.11 10.20
C LYS A 142 -18.23 12.63 10.50
N SER A 143 -18.06 11.74 11.47
CA SER A 143 -16.79 11.11 11.81
C SER A 143 -16.23 10.24 10.69
N ASP A 144 -17.08 9.59 9.89
CA ASP A 144 -16.69 8.74 8.75
C ASP A 144 -16.20 9.60 7.58
N PHE A 145 -16.87 10.73 7.32
CA PHE A 145 -16.39 11.71 6.34
C PHE A 145 -15.03 12.29 6.72
N LEU A 146 -14.85 12.69 7.97
CA LEU A 146 -13.56 13.19 8.46
C LEU A 146 -12.46 12.13 8.34
N PHE A 147 -12.80 10.87 8.62
CA PHE A 147 -11.87 9.76 8.44
C PHE A 147 -11.46 9.57 6.99
N PHE A 148 -12.43 9.58 6.09
CA PHE A 148 -12.18 9.50 4.66
C PHE A 148 -11.28 10.66 4.18
N ALA A 149 -11.63 11.90 4.52
CA ALA A 149 -10.89 13.09 4.10
C ALA A 149 -9.44 13.07 4.63
N PHE A 150 -9.25 12.71 5.90
CA PHE A 150 -7.91 12.61 6.49
C PHE A 150 -7.09 11.48 5.86
N SER A 151 -7.71 10.30 5.66
CA SER A 151 -7.06 9.16 5.01
C SER A 151 -6.66 9.50 3.57
N LEU A 152 -7.56 10.15 2.83
CA LEU A 152 -7.32 10.61 1.47
C LEU A 152 -6.11 11.55 1.41
N SER A 153 -6.07 12.58 2.26
CA SER A 153 -4.96 13.53 2.32
C SER A 153 -3.63 12.85 2.66
N ALA A 154 -3.62 11.96 3.65
CA ALA A 154 -2.43 11.22 4.04
C ALA A 154 -1.90 10.35 2.88
N PHE A 155 -2.80 9.67 2.17
CA PHE A 155 -2.44 8.81 1.03
C PHE A 155 -2.01 9.60 -0.20
N LEU A 156 -2.58 10.78 -0.43
CA LEU A 156 -2.13 11.71 -1.47
C LEU A 156 -0.69 12.16 -1.21
N VAL A 157 -0.40 12.64 0.01
CA VAL A 157 0.96 13.08 0.39
C VAL A 157 1.96 11.94 0.25
N TYR A 158 1.61 10.75 0.76
CA TYR A 158 2.48 9.57 0.66
C TYR A 158 2.74 9.17 -0.80
N GLY A 159 1.68 9.00 -1.61
CA GLY A 159 1.81 8.59 -3.01
C GLY A 159 2.55 9.61 -3.86
N PHE A 160 2.31 10.91 -3.63
CA PHE A 160 3.05 12.00 -4.26
C PHE A 160 4.54 11.94 -3.90
N SER A 161 4.86 11.82 -2.61
CA SER A 161 6.25 11.79 -2.12
C SER A 161 7.07 10.65 -2.72
N MET A 162 6.45 9.50 -2.99
CA MET A 162 7.15 8.33 -3.48
C MET A 162 7.32 8.29 -5.00
N THR A 163 6.51 9.02 -5.75
CA THR A 163 6.48 8.89 -7.22
C THR A 163 6.83 10.20 -7.94
N PHE A 164 6.14 11.29 -7.63
CA PHE A 164 6.26 12.56 -8.35
C PHE A 164 7.61 13.26 -8.14
N LEU A 165 8.31 12.98 -7.04
CA LEU A 165 9.61 13.59 -6.80
C LEU A 165 10.68 13.11 -7.80
N TYR A 166 10.55 11.93 -8.40
CA TYR A 166 11.41 11.49 -9.50
C TYR A 166 11.16 12.29 -10.78
N TYR A 167 9.89 12.62 -11.04
CA TYR A 167 9.52 13.49 -12.16
C TYR A 167 10.05 14.92 -11.95
N ILE A 168 9.94 15.47 -10.74
CA ILE A 168 10.49 16.80 -10.42
C ILE A 168 12.03 16.79 -10.46
N ALA A 169 12.67 15.73 -9.97
CA ALA A 169 14.12 15.59 -9.97
C ALA A 169 14.71 15.55 -11.39
N TYR A 170 13.95 15.08 -12.37
CA TYR A 170 14.34 15.12 -13.78
C TYR A 170 14.59 16.56 -14.28
N TYR A 171 13.72 17.52 -13.95
CA TYR A 171 13.88 18.92 -14.36
C TYR A 171 14.88 19.71 -13.50
N TYR A 172 15.07 19.30 -12.23
CA TYR A 172 15.97 19.97 -11.29
C TYR A 172 17.08 19.04 -10.77
N PRO A 173 17.97 18.53 -11.66
CA PRO A 173 18.99 17.55 -11.27
C PRO A 173 19.96 18.10 -10.22
N GLN A 174 20.24 19.41 -10.27
CA GLN A 174 21.08 20.12 -9.29
C GLN A 174 20.50 20.11 -7.86
N ARG A 175 19.21 19.79 -7.70
CA ARG A 175 18.50 19.75 -6.41
C ARG A 175 18.06 18.33 -6.03
N ALA A 176 18.57 17.29 -6.69
CA ALA A 176 18.16 15.90 -6.47
C ALA A 176 18.32 15.47 -4.99
N LEU A 177 19.43 15.84 -4.33
CA LEU A 177 19.64 15.55 -2.91
C LEU A 177 18.60 16.24 -2.01
N THR A 178 18.26 17.50 -2.30
CA THR A 178 17.24 18.25 -1.56
C THR A 178 15.85 17.64 -1.77
N LEU A 179 15.51 17.25 -3.02
CA LEU A 179 14.26 16.58 -3.35
C LEU A 179 14.13 15.21 -2.68
N SER A 180 15.23 14.46 -2.56
CA SER A 180 15.28 13.23 -1.78
C SER A 180 14.95 13.47 -0.30
N SER A 181 15.54 14.50 0.32
CA SER A 181 15.20 14.87 1.70
C SER A 181 13.73 15.28 1.85
N TYR A 182 13.17 16.01 0.89
CA TYR A 182 11.74 16.33 0.89
C TYR A 182 10.85 15.10 0.73
N SER A 183 11.26 14.11 -0.08
CA SER A 183 10.55 12.82 -0.18
C SER A 183 10.46 12.15 1.17
N GLN A 184 11.58 12.10 1.91
CA GLN A 184 11.64 11.47 3.22
C GLN A 184 10.76 12.20 4.24
N ILE A 185 10.77 13.53 4.26
CA ILE A 185 9.93 14.32 5.16
C ILE A 185 8.44 14.09 4.88
N LEU A 186 8.03 14.15 3.60
CA LEU A 186 6.63 13.93 3.22
C LEU A 186 6.19 12.48 3.49
N ASN A 187 7.05 11.50 3.23
CA ASN A 187 6.79 10.11 3.54
C ASN A 187 6.65 9.90 5.06
N MET A 188 7.56 10.45 5.86
CA MET A 188 7.46 10.42 7.32
C MET A 188 6.16 11.04 7.80
N PHE A 189 5.79 12.21 7.28
CA PHE A 189 4.53 12.87 7.63
C PHE A 189 3.31 11.99 7.28
N GLY A 190 3.24 11.47 6.05
CA GLY A 190 2.17 10.58 5.62
C GLY A 190 2.09 9.30 6.48
N ALA A 191 3.24 8.69 6.80
CA ALA A 191 3.32 7.51 7.65
C ALA A 191 2.89 7.81 9.09
N MET A 192 3.29 8.94 9.66
CA MET A 192 2.86 9.38 10.99
C MET A 192 1.35 9.63 11.03
N CYS A 193 0.77 10.24 9.99
CA CYS A 193 -0.67 10.41 9.89
C CYS A 193 -1.40 9.06 9.95
N ILE A 194 -0.89 8.06 9.22
CA ILE A 194 -1.44 6.70 9.25
C ILE A 194 -1.34 6.11 10.66
N LEU A 195 -0.15 6.08 11.24
CA LEU A 195 0.12 5.42 12.53
C LEU A 195 -0.60 6.07 13.72
N LEU A 196 -0.71 7.40 13.74
CA LEU A 196 -1.26 8.12 14.88
C LEU A 196 -2.78 8.26 14.84
N PHE A 197 -3.38 8.23 13.65
CA PHE A 197 -4.81 8.55 13.50
C PHE A 197 -5.60 7.45 12.79
N LEU A 198 -5.06 6.84 11.73
CA LEU A 198 -5.78 5.80 10.99
C LEU A 198 -5.73 4.47 11.73
N ASP A 199 -4.53 4.04 12.12
CA ASP A 199 -4.30 2.75 12.76
C ASP A 199 -5.14 2.60 14.02
N PRO A 200 -5.10 3.52 15.01
CA PRO A 200 -5.86 3.35 16.25
C PRO A 200 -7.36 3.25 16.00
N ARG A 201 -7.90 4.06 15.08
CA ARG A 201 -9.33 4.04 14.77
C ARG A 201 -9.76 2.71 14.15
N ILE A 202 -8.99 2.20 13.19
CA ILE A 202 -9.31 0.92 12.54
C ILE A 202 -9.18 -0.22 13.55
N MET A 203 -8.08 -0.27 14.33
CA MET A 203 -7.88 -1.34 15.30
C MET A 203 -9.01 -1.37 16.35
N VAL A 204 -9.40 -0.21 16.90
CA VAL A 204 -10.53 -0.12 17.84
C VAL A 204 -11.83 -0.59 17.18
N SER A 205 -12.10 -0.23 15.93
CA SER A 205 -13.30 -0.72 15.22
C SER A 205 -13.25 -2.23 14.94
N ILE A 206 -12.08 -2.79 14.65
CA ILE A 206 -11.87 -4.24 14.49
C ILE A 206 -12.12 -4.97 15.82
N ASP A 207 -11.52 -4.50 16.91
CA ASP A 207 -11.66 -5.10 18.25
C ASP A 207 -13.12 -5.07 18.74
N ASN A 208 -13.86 -4.02 18.37
CA ASN A 208 -15.30 -3.89 18.66
C ASN A 208 -16.22 -4.66 17.68
N GLY A 209 -15.66 -5.40 16.72
CA GLY A 209 -16.43 -6.20 15.76
C GLY A 209 -17.15 -5.39 14.66
N LYS A 210 -16.83 -4.10 14.48
CA LYS A 210 -17.46 -3.18 13.51
C LYS A 210 -16.56 -2.71 12.37
N GLY A 211 -15.31 -3.19 12.29
CA GLY A 211 -14.27 -2.63 11.42
C GLY A 211 -14.46 -2.69 9.89
N LEU A 212 -15.54 -3.30 9.38
CA LEU A 212 -15.76 -3.42 7.92
C LEU A 212 -15.96 -2.05 7.24
N LYS A 213 -16.68 -1.14 7.91
CA LYS A 213 -16.96 0.19 7.35
C LYS A 213 -15.68 1.00 7.23
N GLU A 214 -14.86 1.02 8.28
CA GLU A 214 -13.58 1.71 8.32
C GLU A 214 -12.59 1.10 7.32
N LEU A 215 -12.56 -0.22 7.19
CA LEU A 215 -11.74 -0.91 6.21
C LEU A 215 -12.12 -0.52 4.77
N ASN A 216 -13.42 -0.44 4.48
CA ASN A 216 -13.92 0.01 3.19
C ASN A 216 -13.56 1.48 2.95
N ILE A 217 -13.72 2.37 3.94
CA ILE A 217 -13.34 3.78 3.82
C ILE A 217 -11.83 3.92 3.55
N LEU A 218 -10.99 3.16 4.25
CA LEU A 218 -9.53 3.16 4.02
C LEU A 218 -9.19 2.65 2.61
N THR A 219 -9.81 1.56 2.18
CA THR A 219 -9.59 0.98 0.84
C THR A 219 -10.01 1.98 -0.25
N THR A 220 -11.18 2.60 -0.08
CA THR A 220 -11.72 3.61 -1.02
C THR A 220 -10.84 4.86 -1.06
N SER A 221 -10.47 5.41 0.10
CA SER A 221 -9.60 6.59 0.14
C SER A 221 -8.24 6.33 -0.52
N ARG A 222 -7.70 5.12 -0.40
CA ARG A 222 -6.45 4.74 -1.09
C ARG A 222 -6.62 4.70 -2.61
N ILE A 223 -7.70 4.10 -3.11
CA ILE A 223 -8.00 4.06 -4.56
C ILE A 223 -8.23 5.47 -5.11
N VAL A 224 -9.04 6.28 -4.42
CA VAL A 224 -9.34 7.66 -4.82
C VAL A 224 -8.06 8.51 -4.82
N ALA A 225 -7.16 8.35 -3.84
CA ALA A 225 -5.88 9.04 -3.83
C ALA A 225 -5.05 8.73 -5.08
N HIS A 226 -4.92 7.46 -5.46
CA HIS A 226 -4.15 7.06 -6.64
C HIS A 226 -4.82 7.50 -7.95
N PHE A 227 -6.15 7.50 -8.00
CA PHE A 227 -6.89 8.05 -9.12
C PHE A 227 -6.63 9.56 -9.28
N ILE A 228 -6.70 10.32 -8.20
CA ILE A 228 -6.38 11.76 -8.21
C ILE A 228 -4.93 12.00 -8.64
N LEU A 229 -3.98 11.19 -8.16
CA LEU A 229 -2.58 11.29 -8.59
C LEU A 229 -2.42 11.05 -10.09
N ILE A 230 -3.13 10.08 -10.67
CA ILE A 230 -3.17 9.89 -12.13
C ILE A 230 -3.71 11.14 -12.82
N VAL A 231 -4.81 11.73 -12.34
CA VAL A 231 -5.37 12.96 -12.92
C VAL A 231 -4.36 14.11 -12.84
N ILE A 232 -3.70 14.31 -11.70
CA ILE A 232 -2.65 15.32 -11.53
C ILE A 232 -1.51 15.08 -12.54
N LEU A 233 -1.08 13.83 -12.70
CA LEU A 233 -0.03 13.46 -13.64
C LEU A 233 -0.39 13.81 -15.10
N MET A 234 -1.65 13.61 -15.50
CA MET A 234 -2.12 13.97 -16.84
C MET A 234 -2.17 15.50 -17.03
N VAL A 235 -2.60 16.25 -16.02
CA VAL A 235 -2.67 17.72 -16.08
C VAL A 235 -1.28 18.35 -16.18
N ILE A 236 -0.28 17.78 -15.51
CA ILE A 236 1.10 18.29 -15.55
C ILE A 236 1.71 18.18 -16.95
N VAL A 237 1.39 17.14 -17.73
CA VAL A 237 1.94 16.94 -19.08
C VAL A 237 1.20 17.73 -20.16
N TRP A 238 -0.08 18.04 -19.94
CA TRP A 238 -0.86 18.82 -20.91
C TRP A 238 -0.46 20.30 -20.95
N ASN A 239 0.21 20.80 -19.90
CA ASN A 239 0.69 22.19 -19.79
C ASN A 239 2.19 22.30 -20.06
#